data_AF-X1ECM2-F1
#
_entry.id   AF-X1ECM2-F1
#
_cell.length_a   1.000
_cell.length_b   1.000
_cell.length_c   1.000
_cell.angle_alpha   90.00
_cell.angle_beta   90.00
_cell.angle_gamma   90.00
#
_symmetry.space_group_name_H-M   'P 1'
#
loop_
_entity.id
_entity.type
_entity.pdbx_description
1 polymer ?
#
loop_
_entity_poly.entity_id
_entity_poly.type
_entity_poly.pdbx_seq_one_letter_code
_entity_poly.pdbx_strand_id
1 'polypeptide(L)'
;ILFKKPLTKYERILELRVEVQKVVGDVFFVDAREINLSLSPVFLGEVISSGRIVFCRDEGKRIKFEVEAMRIIDDSEQIRRINLYYLKKSLKEGSYGRTKSSTKIT
;
A
#
# COMPACT_ATOMS: atom_id res chain seq x y z
N ILE A 1 13.05 -5.83 36.07
CA ILE A 1 11.69 -5.57 35.55
C ILE A 1 11.18 -6.90 34.99
N LEU A 2 10.23 -7.55 35.66
CA LEU A 2 9.86 -8.96 35.44
C LEU A 2 8.85 -9.20 34.30
N PHE A 3 8.28 -8.14 33.72
CA PHE A 3 7.44 -8.25 32.53
C PHE A 3 7.76 -7.09 31.59
N LYS A 4 8.29 -7.40 30.40
CA LYS A 4 8.34 -6.42 29.31
C LYS A 4 6.91 -6.16 28.87
N LYS A 5 6.52 -4.88 28.78
CA LYS A 5 5.23 -4.48 28.22
C LYS A 5 5.09 -5.09 26.82
N PRO A 6 3.93 -5.64 26.44
CA PRO A 6 3.72 -6.12 25.08
C PRO A 6 3.86 -4.95 24.11
N LEU A 7 4.57 -5.20 23.01
CA LEU A 7 4.78 -4.21 21.97
C LEU A 7 3.46 -3.85 21.31
N THR A 8 3.30 -2.59 20.97
CA THR A 8 2.27 -2.15 20.05
C THR A 8 2.54 -2.73 18.66
N LYS A 9 1.49 -2.77 17.83
CA LYS A 9 1.59 -3.24 16.45
C LYS A 9 2.63 -2.49 15.63
N TYR A 10 2.73 -1.17 15.82
CA TYR A 10 3.71 -0.34 15.15
C TYR A 10 5.14 -0.69 15.57
N GLU A 11 5.39 -0.80 16.88
CA GLU A 11 6.70 -1.22 17.41
C GLU A 11 7.09 -2.60 16.87
N ARG A 12 6.13 -3.52 16.77
CA ARG A 12 6.39 -4.86 16.21
C ARG A 12 6.81 -4.82 14.75
N ILE A 13 6.15 -4.00 13.92
CA ILE A 13 6.53 -3.84 12.51
C ILE A 13 7.93 -3.22 12.40
N LEU A 14 8.24 -2.24 13.26
CA LEU A 14 9.56 -1.61 13.29
C LEU A 14 10.67 -2.60 13.68
N GLU A 15 10.42 -3.44 14.68
CA GLU A 15 11.34 -4.52 15.05
C GLU A 15 11.59 -5.48 13.90
N LEU A 16 10.51 -5.97 13.25
CA LEU A 16 10.63 -6.87 12.11
C LEU A 16 11.43 -6.24 10.97
N ARG A 17 11.20 -4.95 10.69
CA ARG A 17 11.98 -4.21 9.70
C ARG A 17 13.47 -4.22 10.03
N VAL A 18 13.83 -3.92 11.29
CA VAL A 18 15.23 -3.92 11.75
C VAL A 18 15.84 -5.32 11.69
N GLU A 19 15.11 -6.35 12.09
CA GLU A 19 15.57 -7.74 12.04
C GLU A 19 15.84 -8.19 10.60
N VAL A 20 14.91 -7.92 9.69
CA VAL A 20 15.08 -8.26 8.27
C VAL A 20 16.24 -7.46 7.67
N GLN A 21 16.36 -6.16 7.98
CA GLN A 21 17.45 -5.30 7.52
C GLN A 21 18.84 -5.86 7.90
N LYS A 22 18.98 -6.39 9.12
CA LYS A 22 20.24 -7.03 9.57
C LYS A 22 20.61 -8.26 8.74
N VAL A 23 19.62 -8.98 8.23
CA VAL A 23 19.84 -10.20 7.43
C VAL A 23 20.16 -9.86 5.97
N VAL A 24 19.45 -8.91 5.38
CA VAL A 24 19.66 -8.54 3.96
C VAL A 24 20.82 -7.57 3.74
N GLY A 25 21.31 -6.93 4.81
CA GLY A 25 22.39 -5.96 4.78
C GLY A 25 21.96 -4.60 4.22
N ASP A 26 22.87 -3.62 4.28
CA ASP A 26 22.57 -2.21 3.98
C ASP A 26 22.44 -1.89 2.48
N VAL A 27 22.62 -2.89 1.62
CA VAL A 27 22.45 -2.74 0.16
C VAL A 27 20.98 -2.51 -0.22
N PHE A 28 20.05 -2.99 0.60
CA PHE A 28 18.62 -2.87 0.38
C PHE A 28 17.96 -2.05 1.48
N PHE A 29 17.04 -1.16 1.11
CA PHE A 29 16.16 -0.53 2.08
C PHE A 29 14.95 -1.43 2.32
N VAL A 30 14.83 -1.99 3.52
CA VAL A 30 13.67 -2.80 3.89
C VAL A 30 12.53 -1.88 4.31
N ASP A 31 11.38 -2.02 3.64
CA ASP A 31 10.09 -1.52 4.10
C ASP A 31 9.21 -2.70 4.53
N ALA A 32 8.68 -2.64 5.75
CA ALA A 32 7.83 -3.68 6.31
C ALA A 32 6.44 -3.10 6.53
N ARG A 33 5.42 -3.73 5.94
CA ARG A 33 4.03 -3.30 6.08
C ARG A 33 3.15 -4.49 6.38
N GLU A 34 2.14 -4.23 7.21
CA GLU A 34 1.03 -5.15 7.32
C GLU A 34 0.11 -4.96 6.11
N ILE A 35 -0.31 -6.06 5.51
CA ILE A 35 -1.18 -6.09 4.35
C ILE A 35 -2.58 -6.50 4.79
N ASN A 36 -3.60 -5.74 4.38
CA ASN A 36 -5.00 -6.05 4.59
C ASN A 36 -5.85 -5.50 3.44
N LEU A 37 -7.11 -5.95 3.32
CA LEU A 37 -7.99 -5.63 2.20
C LEU A 37 -8.46 -4.16 2.14
N SER A 38 -8.24 -3.36 3.20
CA SER A 38 -8.60 -1.93 3.20
C SER A 38 -7.54 -1.02 2.57
N LEU A 39 -6.39 -1.59 2.19
CA LEU A 39 -5.34 -0.86 1.50
C LEU A 39 -5.76 -0.47 0.08
N SER A 40 -5.01 0.45 -0.54
CA SER A 40 -5.35 0.93 -1.87
C SER A 40 -5.37 -0.24 -2.88
N PRO A 41 -6.35 -0.27 -3.81
CA PRO A 41 -6.40 -1.30 -4.84
C PRO A 41 -5.12 -1.38 -5.67
N VAL A 42 -4.45 -0.24 -5.89
CA VAL A 42 -3.16 -0.19 -6.59
C VAL A 42 -2.08 -0.93 -5.83
N PHE A 43 -1.96 -0.68 -4.52
CA PHE A 43 -0.95 -1.37 -3.69
C PHE A 43 -1.24 -2.88 -3.59
N LEU A 44 -2.50 -3.25 -3.42
CA LEU A 44 -2.92 -4.66 -3.47
C LEU A 44 -2.54 -5.29 -4.82
N GLY A 45 -2.74 -4.58 -5.93
CA GLY A 45 -2.36 -5.02 -7.28
C GLY A 45 -0.86 -5.28 -7.42
N GLU A 46 -0.02 -4.41 -6.88
CA GLU A 46 1.43 -4.61 -6.90
C GLU A 46 1.84 -5.83 -6.06
N VAL A 47 1.25 -6.00 -4.87
CA VAL A 47 1.50 -7.15 -3.99
C VAL A 47 1.13 -8.46 -4.69
N ILE A 48 -0.05 -8.53 -5.33
CA ILE A 48 -0.52 -9.76 -5.99
C ILE A 48 0.26 -10.06 -7.27
N SER A 49 0.61 -9.04 -8.05
CA SER A 49 1.24 -9.23 -9.37
C SER A 49 2.74 -9.49 -9.30
N SER A 50 3.45 -8.82 -8.39
CA SER A 50 4.93 -8.84 -8.32
C SER A 50 5.47 -9.48 -7.04
N GLY A 51 4.62 -9.60 -6.02
CA GLY A 51 5.00 -10.15 -4.73
C GLY A 51 5.40 -11.62 -4.82
N ARG A 52 6.30 -12.02 -3.91
CA ARG A 52 6.71 -13.41 -3.75
C ARG A 52 6.44 -13.85 -2.33
N ILE A 53 5.78 -14.99 -2.20
CA ILE A 53 5.48 -15.58 -0.89
C ILE A 53 6.76 -16.21 -0.35
N VAL A 54 7.27 -15.66 0.75
CA VAL A 54 8.43 -16.21 1.46
C VAL A 54 7.98 -17.26 2.48
N PHE A 55 6.82 -17.05 3.09
CA PHE A 55 6.23 -17.96 4.08
C PHE A 55 4.72 -17.83 4.12
N CYS A 56 4.02 -18.96 4.23
CA CYS A 56 2.58 -19.00 4.50
C CYS A 56 2.28 -20.13 5.49
N ARG A 57 1.60 -19.80 6.60
CA ARG A 57 1.16 -20.81 7.58
C ARG A 57 -0.15 -21.49 7.18
N ASP A 58 -1.03 -20.76 6.48
CA ASP A 58 -2.40 -21.17 6.17
C ASP A 58 -2.75 -20.75 4.74
N GLU A 59 -2.65 -21.71 3.83
CA GLU A 59 -2.91 -21.53 2.40
C GLU A 59 -4.35 -21.11 2.13
N GLY A 60 -5.33 -21.62 2.88
CA GLY A 60 -6.74 -21.28 2.69
C GLY A 60 -7.01 -19.81 2.97
N LYS A 61 -6.40 -19.26 4.03
CA LYS A 61 -6.46 -17.82 4.32
C LYS A 61 -5.74 -16.99 3.28
N ARG A 62 -4.60 -17.45 2.77
CA ARG A 62 -3.88 -16.76 1.70
C ARG A 62 -4.72 -16.67 0.43
N ILE A 63 -5.20 -17.81 -0.08
CA ILE A 63 -6.00 -17.87 -1.30
C ILE A 63 -7.25 -16.99 -1.16
N LYS A 64 -7.93 -17.05 0.00
CA LYS A 64 -9.08 -16.17 0.25
C LYS A 64 -8.69 -14.69 0.18
N PHE A 65 -7.58 -14.30 0.79
CA PHE A 65 -7.08 -12.93 0.72
C PHE A 65 -6.78 -12.51 -0.72
N GLU A 66 -6.06 -13.34 -1.48
CA GLU A 66 -5.67 -13.05 -2.87
C GLU A 66 -6.89 -12.89 -3.77
N VAL A 67 -7.89 -13.79 -3.65
CA VAL A 67 -9.13 -13.72 -4.43
C VAL A 67 -9.92 -12.45 -4.14
N GLU A 68 -10.08 -12.08 -2.87
CA GLU A 68 -10.78 -10.84 -2.53
C GLU A 68 -9.99 -9.59 -2.95
N ALA A 69 -8.66 -9.62 -2.86
CA ALA A 69 -7.82 -8.53 -3.35
C ALA A 69 -7.97 -8.34 -4.87
N MET A 70 -7.96 -9.43 -5.65
CA MET A 70 -8.19 -9.40 -7.10
C MET A 70 -9.54 -8.76 -7.46
N ARG A 71 -10.62 -9.14 -6.75
CA ARG A 71 -11.94 -8.52 -6.93
C ARG A 71 -11.91 -7.00 -6.68
N ILE A 72 -11.30 -6.56 -5.58
CA ILE A 72 -11.17 -5.13 -5.27
C ILE A 72 -10.39 -4.38 -6.37
N ILE A 73 -9.34 -4.99 -6.90
CA ILE A 73 -8.53 -4.41 -7.98
C ILE A 73 -9.37 -4.23 -9.25
N ASP A 74 -10.12 -5.28 -9.63
CA ASP A 74 -10.96 -5.30 -10.83
C ASP A 74 -12.13 -4.32 -10.70
N ASP A 75 -12.85 -4.34 -9.58
CA ASP A 75 -13.97 -3.43 -9.32
C ASP A 75 -13.54 -1.96 -9.33
N SER A 76 -12.31 -1.67 -8.89
CA SER A 76 -11.76 -0.31 -8.89
C SER A 76 -11.29 0.18 -10.26
N GLU A 77 -11.20 -0.69 -11.27
CA GLU A 77 -10.56 -0.41 -12.54
C GLU A 77 -11.20 0.79 -13.26
N GLN A 78 -12.53 0.82 -13.33
CA GLN A 78 -13.25 1.88 -14.03
C GLN A 78 -12.99 3.26 -13.41
N ILE A 79 -13.06 3.35 -12.08
CA ILE A 79 -12.79 4.60 -11.35
C ILE A 79 -11.33 5.02 -11.55
N ARG A 80 -10.38 4.08 -11.51
CA ARG A 80 -8.96 4.36 -11.77
C ARG A 80 -8.74 4.89 -13.19
N ARG A 81 -9.41 4.34 -14.21
CA ARG A 81 -9.35 4.82 -15.59
C ARG A 81 -9.87 6.26 -15.72
N ILE A 82 -10.99 6.57 -15.07
CA ILE A 82 -11.57 7.92 -15.06
C ILE A 82 -10.59 8.91 -14.40
N ASN A 83 -10.05 8.56 -13.23
CA ASN A 83 -9.07 9.39 -12.52
C ASN A 83 -7.82 9.64 -13.37
N LEU A 84 -7.32 8.59 -14.04
CA LEU A 84 -6.17 8.71 -14.95
C LEU A 84 -6.46 9.64 -16.13
N TYR A 85 -7.65 9.57 -16.71
CA TYR A 85 -8.06 10.47 -17.79
C TYR A 85 -8.02 11.93 -17.34
N TYR A 86 -8.66 12.25 -16.22
CA TYR A 86 -8.69 13.63 -15.71
C TYR A 86 -7.32 14.14 -15.27
N LEU A 87 -6.50 13.27 -14.68
CA LEU A 87 -5.11 13.58 -14.36
C LEU A 87 -4.36 14.01 -15.64
N LYS A 88 -4.38 13.18 -16.69
CA LYS A 88 -3.73 13.48 -17.98
C LYS A 88 -4.26 14.75 -18.62
N LYS A 89 -5.59 14.96 -18.59
CA LYS A 89 -6.22 16.19 -19.09
C LYS A 89 -5.71 17.42 -18.36
N SER A 90 -5.69 17.40 -17.02
CA SER A 90 -5.23 18.53 -16.21
C SER A 90 -3.74 18.84 -16.41
N LEU A 91 -2.91 17.83 -16.63
CA LEU A 91 -1.49 18.01 -16.97
C LEU A 91 -1.34 18.68 -18.34
N LYS A 92 -2.11 18.21 -19.35
CA LYS A 92 -2.09 18.78 -20.71
C LYS A 92 -2.56 20.23 -20.74
N GLU A 93 -3.57 20.57 -19.94
CA GLU A 93 -4.12 21.92 -19.83
C GLU A 93 -3.30 22.83 -18.89
N GLY A 94 -2.25 22.29 -18.26
CA GLY A 94 -1.43 22.97 -17.27
C GLY A 94 -2.20 23.38 -16.00
N SER A 95 -3.41 22.85 -15.80
CA SER A 95 -4.31 23.15 -14.70
C SER A 95 -4.09 22.26 -13.48
N TYR A 96 -3.25 21.22 -13.60
CA TYR A 96 -2.88 20.35 -12.49
C TYR A 96 -2.27 21.15 -11.32
N GLY A 97 -2.75 20.89 -10.10
CA GLY A 97 -2.25 21.56 -8.90
C GLY A 97 -2.59 23.04 -8.76
N ARG A 98 -3.30 23.66 -9.73
CA ARG A 98 -3.81 25.02 -9.57
C ARG A 98 -4.97 25.00 -8.58
N THR A 99 -4.72 25.45 -7.36
CA THR A 99 -5.79 25.89 -6.48
C THR A 99 -6.48 27.08 -7.15
N LYS A 100 -7.82 27.07 -7.24
CA LYS A 100 -8.54 28.30 -7.57
C LYS A 100 -8.07 29.32 -6.55
N SER A 101 -7.42 30.40 -6.98
CA SER A 101 -7.15 31.50 -6.04
C SER A 101 -8.51 31.88 -5.47
N SER A 102 -8.61 31.88 -4.15
CA SER A 102 -9.78 32.41 -3.48
C SER A 102 -9.85 33.87 -3.91
N THR A 103 -10.68 34.15 -4.91
CA THR A 103 -11.06 35.51 -5.26
C THR A 103 -11.61 36.09 -3.96
N LYS A 104 -10.86 37.00 -3.33
CA LYS A 104 -11.37 37.81 -2.22
C LYS A 104 -12.59 38.52 -2.79
N ILE A 105 -13.77 38.06 -2.41
CA ILE A 105 -15.00 38.83 -2.57
C ILE A 105 -14.73 40.07 -1.73
N THR A 106 -14.53 41.19 -2.42
CA THR A 106 -14.28 42.50 -1.83
C THR A 106 -15.62 43.15 -1.54
#